data_AF-A0A812Q3W8-F1
#
_entry.id   AF-A0A812Q3W8-F1
#
_cell.length_a   1.000
_cell.length_b   1.000
_cell.length_c   1.000
_cell.angle_alpha   90.00
_cell.angle_beta   90.00
_cell.angle_gamma   90.00
#
_symmetry.space_group_name_H-M   'P 1'
#
loop_
_entity.id
_entity.type
_entity.pdbx_description
1 polymer ?
#
loop_
_entity_poly.entity_id
_entity_poly.type
_entity_poly.pdbx_seq_one_letter_code
_entity_poly.pdbx_strand_id
1 'polypeptide(L)'
;MKTCQMALGASALLFPRRLVRRRAVVEGDVHTVAVKKWLDSMIIGMSFCPWAGPASEADGIRIATSMANSPAAALEDLKAEAARLQGARDSTVTTLLVCPCVEPWEDFTNFNDFRETELQNGEALVEEFGCKVVCFHPHSRASDSYGLQEGDDIVIRTGDGEQLCGTVLSIMPEGEDGASNLKVQFYGKVDEGDAENGEFGMQPFSDAADRVETVPEQSVLQLIGREALQDEDACRSILGRAPRIVLHLLRAADLEAVDNQKAFQTLERNEEVVEAMGEEEFDRRVQECG
;
A
#
# COMPACT_ATOMS: atom_id res chain seq x y z
N MET A 1 7.98 72.88 -39.63
CA MET A 1 7.46 71.70 -40.35
C MET A 1 6.91 70.73 -39.32
N LYS A 2 5.60 70.48 -39.33
CA LYS A 2 4.89 69.66 -38.34
C LYS A 2 5.05 68.16 -38.68
N THR A 3 5.27 67.39 -37.63
CA THR A 3 5.33 65.93 -37.52
C THR A 3 4.08 65.25 -38.08
N CYS A 4 4.27 64.17 -38.86
CA CYS A 4 3.22 63.22 -39.22
C CYS A 4 3.57 61.87 -38.59
N GLN A 5 2.75 61.44 -37.64
CA GLN A 5 2.83 60.16 -36.93
C GLN A 5 2.27 59.06 -37.84
N MET A 6 3.09 58.05 -38.17
CA MET A 6 2.60 56.79 -38.71
C MET A 6 2.36 55.81 -37.56
N ALA A 7 1.12 55.35 -37.42
CA ALA A 7 0.77 54.19 -36.62
C ALA A 7 0.90 52.93 -37.49
N LEU A 8 1.75 52.00 -37.06
CA LEU A 8 1.79 50.62 -37.56
C LEU A 8 1.42 49.71 -36.39
N GLY A 9 0.18 49.24 -36.38
CA GLY A 9 -0.30 48.23 -35.46
C GLY A 9 0.20 46.84 -35.89
N ALA A 10 1.02 46.21 -35.07
CA ALA A 10 1.35 44.79 -35.19
C ALA A 10 0.25 43.99 -34.47
N SER A 11 -0.63 43.34 -35.24
CA SER A 11 -1.57 42.35 -34.72
C SER A 11 -0.82 41.03 -34.52
N ALA A 12 -0.49 40.70 -33.27
CA ALA A 12 0.05 39.40 -32.91
C ALA A 12 -1.08 38.35 -32.98
N LEU A 13 -0.97 37.42 -33.93
CA LEU A 13 -1.85 36.26 -34.02
C LEU A 13 -1.61 35.35 -32.81
N LEU A 14 -2.44 35.52 -31.77
CA LEU A 14 -2.54 34.59 -30.64
C LEU A 14 -3.29 33.33 -31.12
N PHE A 15 -2.55 32.26 -31.40
CA PHE A 15 -3.16 30.94 -31.56
C PHE A 15 -3.69 30.48 -30.18
N PRO A 16 -4.97 30.10 -30.05
CA PRO A 16 -5.50 29.60 -28.79
C PRO A 16 -4.77 28.31 -28.42
N ARG A 17 -4.16 28.27 -27.23
CA ARG A 17 -3.61 27.05 -26.64
C ARG A 17 -4.75 26.02 -26.54
N ARG A 18 -4.73 24.99 -27.40
CA ARG A 18 -5.56 23.80 -27.19
C ARG A 18 -5.02 23.07 -25.97
N LEU A 19 -5.74 23.17 -24.86
CA LEU A 19 -5.56 22.25 -23.73
C LEU A 19 -5.99 20.86 -24.22
N VAL A 20 -5.02 20.03 -24.60
CA VAL A 20 -5.26 18.61 -24.79
C VAL A 20 -5.39 18.02 -23.39
N ARG A 21 -6.53 17.42 -23.05
CA ARG A 21 -6.64 16.62 -21.82
C ARG A 21 -5.56 15.54 -21.92
N ARG A 22 -4.53 15.63 -21.07
CA ARG A 22 -3.53 14.56 -20.95
C ARG A 22 -4.34 13.29 -20.66
N ARG A 23 -4.06 12.20 -21.37
CA ARG A 23 -4.61 10.90 -20.99
C ARG A 23 -4.12 10.67 -19.56
N ALA A 24 -5.04 10.58 -18.62
CA ALA A 24 -4.71 10.50 -17.19
C ALA A 24 -3.84 9.26 -16.92
N VAL A 25 -4.14 8.19 -17.65
CA VAL A 25 -3.39 6.94 -17.64
C VAL A 25 -2.77 6.58 -19.01
N VAL A 26 -1.68 5.81 -18.98
CA VAL A 26 -0.93 5.30 -20.14
C VAL A 26 -0.80 3.78 -20.03
N GLU A 27 -0.78 3.08 -21.16
CA GLU A 27 -0.58 1.61 -21.23
C GLU A 27 0.64 1.28 -22.07
N GLY A 28 1.32 0.16 -21.77
CA GLY A 28 2.46 -0.34 -22.54
C GLY A 28 3.76 0.44 -22.34
N ASP A 29 3.83 1.31 -21.34
CA ASP A 29 5.06 1.98 -20.94
C ASP A 29 5.96 1.08 -20.06
N VAL A 30 7.08 1.63 -19.59
CA VAL A 30 8.07 0.88 -18.80
C VAL A 30 7.47 0.33 -17.50
N HIS A 31 6.55 1.07 -16.86
CA HIS A 31 5.99 0.70 -15.57
C HIS A 31 4.95 -0.40 -15.69
N THR A 32 4.05 -0.30 -16.67
CA THR A 32 3.10 -1.38 -16.98
C THR A 32 3.82 -2.65 -17.44
N VAL A 33 4.92 -2.55 -18.18
CA VAL A 33 5.74 -3.71 -18.56
C VAL A 33 6.39 -4.37 -17.34
N ALA A 34 6.92 -3.59 -16.40
CA ALA A 34 7.49 -4.14 -15.17
C ALA A 34 6.45 -4.87 -14.32
N VAL A 35 5.28 -4.24 -14.11
CA VAL A 35 4.18 -4.85 -13.36
C VAL A 35 3.62 -6.08 -14.09
N LYS A 36 3.56 -6.09 -15.44
CA LYS A 36 3.17 -7.27 -16.21
C LYS A 36 4.14 -8.43 -16.02
N LYS A 37 5.46 -8.17 -16.03
CA LYS A 37 6.47 -9.20 -15.75
C LYS A 37 6.34 -9.79 -14.36
N TRP A 38 6.12 -8.93 -13.36
CA TRP A 38 5.87 -9.37 -11.98
C TRP A 38 4.59 -10.22 -11.88
N LEU A 39 3.49 -9.76 -12.48
CA LEU A 39 2.24 -10.52 -12.56
C LEU A 39 2.46 -11.92 -13.18
N ASP A 40 3.16 -11.99 -14.31
CA ASP A 40 3.36 -13.24 -15.04
C ASP A 40 4.31 -14.20 -14.32
N SER A 41 5.43 -13.70 -13.83
CA SER A 41 6.51 -14.54 -13.27
C SER A 41 6.30 -14.91 -11.81
N MET A 42 5.73 -13.99 -11.02
CA MET A 42 5.54 -14.16 -9.59
C MET A 42 4.12 -14.61 -9.31
N ILE A 43 3.13 -13.75 -9.60
CA ILE A 43 1.75 -13.97 -9.16
C ILE A 43 1.11 -15.18 -9.86
N ILE A 44 1.29 -15.28 -11.19
CA ILE A 44 0.81 -16.41 -11.99
C ILE A 44 1.84 -17.54 -11.98
N GLY A 45 3.11 -17.24 -12.27
CA GLY A 45 4.16 -18.25 -12.40
C GLY A 45 4.43 -19.06 -11.13
N MET A 46 4.27 -18.45 -9.95
CA MET A 46 4.34 -19.14 -8.65
C MET A 46 2.96 -19.44 -8.06
N SER A 47 1.90 -19.23 -8.85
CA SER A 47 0.50 -19.51 -8.46
C SER A 47 0.05 -18.79 -7.18
N PHE A 48 0.63 -17.65 -6.80
CA PHE A 48 0.25 -16.94 -5.56
C PHE A 48 -1.21 -16.47 -5.55
N CYS A 49 -1.81 -16.29 -6.74
CA CYS A 49 -3.22 -15.94 -6.88
C CYS A 49 -3.94 -16.95 -7.79
N PRO A 50 -4.95 -17.69 -7.28
CA PRO A 50 -5.68 -18.69 -8.08
C PRO A 50 -6.60 -18.07 -9.14
N TRP A 51 -6.81 -16.75 -9.09
CA TRP A 51 -7.67 -16.02 -10.03
C TRP A 51 -6.89 -15.30 -11.14
N ALA A 52 -5.63 -14.96 -10.89
CA ALA A 52 -4.83 -14.17 -11.83
C ALA A 52 -4.57 -14.91 -13.16
N GLY A 53 -4.30 -16.22 -13.11
CA GLY A 53 -4.09 -17.04 -14.31
C GLY A 53 -5.31 -17.04 -15.24
N PRO A 54 -6.48 -17.51 -14.78
CA PRO A 54 -7.70 -17.50 -15.58
C PRO A 54 -8.11 -16.11 -16.08
N ALA A 55 -7.96 -15.08 -15.23
CA ALA A 55 -8.23 -13.70 -15.63
C ALA A 55 -7.26 -13.22 -16.73
N SER A 56 -5.97 -13.56 -16.65
CA SER A 56 -4.99 -13.22 -17.68
C SER A 56 -5.25 -13.95 -19.01
N GLU A 57 -5.63 -15.23 -18.97
CA GLU A 57 -5.96 -16.01 -20.18
C GLU A 57 -7.19 -15.46 -20.92
N ALA A 58 -8.11 -14.83 -20.19
CA ALA A 58 -9.31 -14.19 -20.73
C ALA A 58 -9.09 -12.72 -21.13
N ASP A 59 -7.84 -12.23 -21.18
CA ASP A 59 -7.51 -10.81 -21.37
C ASP A 59 -8.23 -9.87 -20.38
N GLY A 60 -8.51 -10.38 -19.18
CA GLY A 60 -9.34 -9.72 -18.17
C GLY A 60 -8.56 -8.83 -17.18
N ILE A 61 -7.23 -8.76 -17.30
CA ILE A 61 -6.38 -7.94 -16.43
C ILE A 61 -5.90 -6.73 -17.21
N ARG A 62 -6.38 -5.55 -16.82
CA ARG A 62 -5.86 -4.28 -17.33
C ARG A 62 -4.72 -3.79 -16.46
N ILE A 63 -3.66 -3.28 -17.07
CA ILE A 63 -2.56 -2.60 -16.37
C ILE A 63 -2.37 -1.23 -16.99
N ALA A 64 -2.42 -0.16 -16.19
CA ALA A 64 -2.29 1.21 -16.66
C ALA A 64 -1.44 2.05 -15.69
N THR A 65 -0.62 2.94 -16.21
CA THR A 65 0.20 3.88 -15.43
C THR A 65 -0.55 5.19 -15.24
N SER A 66 -0.79 5.60 -14.01
CA SER A 66 -1.24 6.96 -13.68
C SER A 66 -0.11 7.97 -13.87
N MET A 67 -0.44 9.09 -14.52
CA MET A 67 0.46 10.23 -14.67
C MET A 67 0.30 11.26 -13.54
N ALA A 68 -0.48 10.92 -12.50
CA ALA A 68 -0.70 11.76 -11.33
C ALA A 68 0.58 11.93 -10.52
N ASN A 69 0.82 13.14 -10.04
CA ASN A 69 1.99 13.50 -9.23
C ASN A 69 1.63 13.89 -7.80
N SER A 70 0.41 13.55 -7.36
CA SER A 70 -0.04 13.75 -5.99
C SER A 70 -1.03 12.65 -5.60
N PRO A 71 -1.17 12.33 -4.30
CA PRO A 71 -2.13 11.34 -3.83
C PRO A 71 -3.57 11.64 -4.26
N ALA A 72 -3.99 12.91 -4.15
CA ALA A 72 -5.33 13.34 -4.57
C ALA A 72 -5.58 13.15 -6.07
N ALA A 73 -4.59 13.45 -6.93
CA ALA A 73 -4.72 13.23 -8.36
C ALA A 73 -4.73 11.73 -8.71
N ALA A 74 -3.95 10.92 -8.00
CA ALA A 74 -3.94 9.47 -8.18
C ALA A 74 -5.26 8.83 -7.75
N LEU A 75 -5.91 9.35 -6.70
CA LEU A 75 -7.24 8.93 -6.27
C LEU A 75 -8.30 9.24 -7.34
N GLU A 76 -8.23 10.38 -8.01
CA GLU A 76 -9.14 10.71 -9.11
C GLU A 76 -8.94 9.79 -10.32
N ASP A 77 -7.68 9.46 -10.65
CA ASP A 77 -7.37 8.47 -11.69
C ASP A 77 -7.90 7.07 -11.31
N LEU A 78 -7.79 6.70 -10.03
CA LEU A 78 -8.31 5.43 -9.50
C LEU A 78 -9.83 5.36 -9.60
N LYS A 79 -10.55 6.43 -9.21
CA LYS A 79 -12.01 6.53 -9.38
C LYS A 79 -12.42 6.43 -10.83
N ALA A 80 -11.67 7.06 -11.75
CA ALA A 80 -11.95 6.98 -13.18
C ALA A 80 -11.79 5.54 -13.71
N GLU A 81 -10.76 4.81 -13.27
CA GLU A 81 -10.60 3.40 -13.63
C GLU A 81 -11.66 2.50 -12.95
N ALA A 82 -12.11 2.82 -11.73
CA ALA A 82 -13.20 2.10 -11.07
C ALA A 82 -14.52 2.27 -11.82
N ALA A 83 -14.86 3.50 -12.22
CA ALA A 83 -16.02 3.79 -13.07
C ALA A 83 -15.92 3.07 -14.42
N ARG A 84 -14.72 3.01 -15.01
CA ARG A 84 -14.47 2.24 -16.24
C ARG A 84 -14.71 0.76 -16.02
N LEU A 85 -14.25 0.20 -14.91
CA LEU A 85 -14.39 -1.23 -14.58
C LEU A 85 -15.86 -1.62 -14.36
N GLN A 86 -16.66 -0.76 -13.71
CA GLN A 86 -18.12 -0.95 -13.60
C GLN A 86 -18.82 -0.90 -14.96
N GLY A 87 -18.41 0.04 -15.82
CA GLY A 87 -19.01 0.26 -17.13
C GLY A 87 -18.46 -0.65 -18.24
N ALA A 88 -17.46 -1.49 -17.92
CA ALA A 88 -16.73 -2.28 -18.90
C ALA A 88 -17.67 -3.26 -19.62
N ARG A 89 -17.66 -3.16 -20.96
CA ARG A 89 -18.30 -4.15 -21.86
C ARG A 89 -17.29 -5.13 -22.44
N ASP A 90 -16.00 -4.94 -22.10
CA ASP A 90 -14.91 -5.82 -22.47
C ASP A 90 -14.75 -6.94 -21.41
N SER A 91 -13.77 -7.81 -21.60
CA SER A 91 -13.48 -8.91 -20.67
C SER A 91 -12.79 -8.46 -19.38
N THR A 92 -12.55 -7.17 -19.17
CA THR A 92 -11.81 -6.70 -17.99
C THR A 92 -12.58 -7.01 -16.70
N VAL A 93 -11.93 -7.72 -15.80
CA VAL A 93 -12.45 -8.05 -14.47
C VAL A 93 -11.69 -7.33 -13.35
N THR A 94 -10.48 -6.86 -13.63
CA THR A 94 -9.65 -6.11 -12.69
C THR A 94 -8.76 -5.07 -13.38
N THR A 95 -8.38 -4.02 -12.66
CA THR A 95 -7.39 -3.02 -13.10
C THR A 95 -6.25 -2.87 -12.09
N LEU A 96 -5.01 -2.97 -12.56
CA LEU A 96 -3.79 -2.62 -11.83
C LEU A 96 -3.36 -1.21 -12.25
N LEU A 97 -3.57 -0.22 -11.40
CA LEU A 97 -3.15 1.16 -11.61
C LEU A 97 -1.75 1.39 -11.01
N VAL A 98 -0.76 1.61 -11.85
CA VAL A 98 0.64 1.84 -11.46
C VAL A 98 0.87 3.32 -11.20
N CYS A 99 1.44 3.69 -10.05
CA CYS A 99 1.55 5.08 -9.60
C CYS A 99 3.00 5.53 -9.42
N PRO A 100 3.80 5.65 -10.50
CA PRO A 100 5.24 5.90 -10.39
C PRO A 100 5.60 7.37 -10.14
N CYS A 101 4.64 8.30 -10.27
CA CYS A 101 4.93 9.74 -10.26
C CYS A 101 4.54 10.43 -8.94
N VAL A 102 4.01 9.70 -7.96
CA VAL A 102 3.61 10.24 -6.65
C VAL A 102 4.77 10.14 -5.68
N GLU A 103 5.67 11.13 -5.72
CA GLU A 103 6.90 11.17 -4.90
C GLU A 103 6.68 10.85 -3.41
N PRO A 104 5.66 11.38 -2.71
CA PRO A 104 5.48 11.07 -1.29
C PRO A 104 5.32 9.58 -0.99
N TRP A 105 4.80 8.80 -1.95
CA TRP A 105 4.60 7.36 -1.77
C TRP A 105 5.87 6.53 -1.99
N GLU A 106 7.01 7.12 -2.35
CA GLU A 106 8.29 6.39 -2.28
C GLU A 106 8.62 5.99 -0.83
N ASP A 107 8.20 6.82 0.13
CA ASP A 107 8.18 6.49 1.55
C ASP A 107 6.95 5.63 1.86
N PHE A 108 7.19 4.44 2.38
CA PHE A 108 6.13 3.48 2.68
C PHE A 108 5.16 3.97 3.77
N THR A 109 5.63 4.73 4.76
CA THR A 109 4.77 5.27 5.82
C THR A 109 3.76 6.26 5.24
N ASN A 110 4.21 7.16 4.37
CA ASN A 110 3.31 8.10 3.69
C ASN A 110 2.29 7.37 2.78
N PHE A 111 2.71 6.29 2.13
CA PHE A 111 1.81 5.45 1.34
C PHE A 111 0.78 4.73 2.23
N ASN A 112 1.22 4.20 3.38
CA ASN A 112 0.34 3.50 4.30
C ASN A 112 -0.68 4.45 4.94
N ASP A 113 -0.27 5.66 5.34
CA ASP A 113 -1.18 6.71 5.81
C ASP A 113 -2.28 6.99 4.78
N PHE A 114 -1.92 7.11 3.50
CA PHE A 114 -2.89 7.29 2.41
C PHE A 114 -3.83 6.08 2.26
N ARG A 115 -3.31 4.86 2.36
CA ARG A 115 -4.10 3.63 2.31
C ARG A 115 -5.13 3.57 3.45
N GLU A 116 -4.73 3.93 4.66
CA GLU A 116 -5.61 3.88 5.83
C GLU A 116 -6.67 4.99 5.81
N THR A 117 -6.26 6.20 5.46
CA THR A 117 -7.13 7.38 5.55
C THR A 117 -7.98 7.58 4.28
N GLU A 118 -7.34 7.82 3.14
CA GLU A 118 -8.01 8.17 1.89
C GLU A 118 -8.65 6.96 1.21
N LEU A 119 -8.03 5.78 1.31
CA LEU A 119 -8.60 4.54 0.78
C LEU A 119 -9.44 3.76 1.80
N GLN A 120 -9.46 4.16 3.08
CA GLN A 120 -10.18 3.46 4.15
C GLN A 120 -9.84 1.96 4.16
N ASN A 121 -8.55 1.63 4.11
CA ASN A 121 -8.04 0.26 4.01
C ASN A 121 -8.60 -0.53 2.80
N GLY A 122 -8.99 0.18 1.73
CA GLY A 122 -9.49 -0.39 0.49
C GLY A 122 -11.00 -0.34 0.32
N GLU A 123 -11.74 0.18 1.30
CA GLU A 123 -13.22 0.24 1.28
C GLU A 123 -13.78 1.54 0.67
N ALA A 124 -12.96 2.58 0.49
CA ALA A 124 -13.44 3.92 0.10
C ALA A 124 -14.20 3.98 -1.24
N LEU A 125 -14.00 3.01 -2.14
CA LEU A 125 -14.66 2.96 -3.46
C LEU A 125 -15.80 1.93 -3.53
N VAL A 126 -16.14 1.26 -2.44
CA VAL A 126 -17.16 0.19 -2.43
C VAL A 126 -18.56 0.77 -2.59
N GLU A 127 -18.91 1.81 -1.85
CA GLU A 127 -20.27 2.38 -1.91
C GLU A 127 -20.54 3.02 -3.27
N GLU A 128 -19.60 3.81 -3.79
CA GLU A 128 -19.78 4.56 -5.04
C GLU A 128 -19.54 3.68 -6.29
N PHE A 129 -18.49 2.86 -6.27
CA PHE A 129 -18.03 2.11 -7.45
C PHE A 129 -18.12 0.59 -7.30
N GLY A 130 -18.61 0.05 -6.19
CA GLY A 130 -18.66 -1.40 -5.96
C GLY A 130 -17.28 -2.06 -6.12
N CYS A 131 -16.20 -1.32 -5.87
CA CYS A 131 -14.83 -1.78 -6.07
C CYS A 131 -14.05 -1.68 -4.75
N LYS A 132 -13.34 -2.76 -4.39
CA LYS A 132 -12.31 -2.75 -3.35
C LYS A 132 -10.95 -2.40 -3.94
N VAL A 133 -10.10 -1.80 -3.13
CA VAL A 133 -8.71 -1.47 -3.51
C VAL A 133 -7.74 -2.33 -2.70
N VAL A 134 -6.89 -3.08 -3.39
CA VAL A 134 -5.73 -3.76 -2.80
C VAL A 134 -4.47 -3.01 -3.20
N CYS A 135 -3.56 -2.83 -2.24
CA CYS A 135 -2.36 -2.02 -2.45
C CYS A 135 -1.11 -2.90 -2.50
N PHE A 136 -0.20 -2.58 -3.42
CA PHE A 136 1.14 -3.18 -3.47
C PHE A 136 2.19 -2.08 -3.47
N HIS A 137 3.28 -2.32 -2.73
CA HIS A 137 4.35 -1.35 -2.55
C HIS A 137 5.73 -2.05 -2.60
N PRO A 138 6.77 -1.48 -3.24
CA PRO A 138 8.11 -2.09 -3.28
C PRO A 138 8.71 -2.37 -1.91
N HIS A 139 8.32 -1.57 -0.92
CA HIS A 139 8.78 -1.67 0.47
C HIS A 139 7.68 -2.15 1.42
N SER A 140 6.70 -2.93 0.95
CA SER A 140 5.66 -3.52 1.81
C SER A 140 6.30 -4.31 2.98
N ARG A 141 5.85 -4.03 4.21
CA ARG A 141 6.29 -4.65 5.48
C ARG A 141 5.10 -5.19 6.27
N ALA A 142 5.33 -6.23 7.08
CA ALA A 142 4.28 -7.05 7.69
C ALA A 142 3.47 -6.34 8.77
N SER A 143 4.09 -5.33 9.39
CA SER A 143 3.52 -4.55 10.47
C SER A 143 2.28 -3.74 10.08
N ASP A 144 2.01 -3.56 8.79
CA ASP A 144 1.08 -2.51 8.33
C ASP A 144 -0.19 -3.11 7.68
N SER A 145 -0.26 -4.44 7.53
CA SER A 145 -1.33 -5.12 6.78
C SER A 145 -2.48 -5.66 7.65
N TYR A 146 -2.25 -5.94 8.93
CA TYR A 146 -3.29 -6.36 9.88
C TYR A 146 -2.93 -5.82 11.27
N GLY A 147 -3.95 -5.41 12.02
CA GLY A 147 -3.81 -4.77 13.33
C GLY A 147 -3.01 -5.60 14.34
N LEU A 148 -2.60 -4.94 15.41
CA LEU A 148 -1.75 -5.48 16.45
C LEU A 148 -2.30 -6.78 17.04
N GLN A 149 -1.41 -7.71 17.37
CA GLN A 149 -1.73 -9.00 17.98
C GLN A 149 -1.30 -9.06 19.44
N GLU A 150 -1.90 -9.97 20.22
CA GLU A 150 -1.36 -10.30 21.55
C GLU A 150 0.02 -10.95 21.38
N GLY A 151 1.02 -10.45 22.10
CA GLY A 151 2.41 -10.88 22.01
C GLY A 151 3.31 -9.96 21.17
N ASP A 152 2.73 -9.02 20.42
CA ASP A 152 3.51 -8.06 19.62
C ASP A 152 4.32 -7.12 20.51
N ASP A 153 5.61 -6.96 20.21
CA ASP A 153 6.41 -5.90 20.82
C ASP A 153 6.25 -4.61 20.01
N ILE A 154 5.91 -3.51 20.68
CA ILE A 154 5.58 -2.22 20.08
C ILE A 154 6.41 -1.08 20.69
N VAL A 155 6.61 -0.01 19.91
CA VAL A 155 6.97 1.33 20.39
C VAL A 155 5.71 2.19 20.38
N ILE A 156 5.42 2.91 21.46
CA ILE A 156 4.40 3.96 21.48
C ILE A 156 5.01 5.35 21.69
N ARG A 157 4.27 6.40 21.33
CA ARG A 157 4.53 7.76 21.81
C ARG A 157 3.59 8.09 22.96
N THR A 158 4.14 8.45 24.11
CA THR A 158 3.36 8.98 25.23
C THR A 158 2.99 10.45 24.99
N GLY A 159 2.01 10.96 25.74
CA GLY A 159 1.51 12.33 25.58
C GLY A 159 2.53 13.43 25.93
N ASP A 160 3.58 13.09 26.67
CA ASP A 160 4.74 13.94 26.97
C ASP A 160 5.88 13.81 25.95
N GLY A 161 5.69 13.02 24.88
CA GLY A 161 6.61 12.90 23.76
C GLY A 161 7.68 11.81 23.92
N GLU A 162 7.67 11.07 25.03
CA GLU A 162 8.57 9.94 25.22
C GLU A 162 8.17 8.74 24.35
N GLN A 163 9.14 7.87 24.06
CA GLN A 163 8.90 6.63 23.32
C GLN A 163 9.14 5.42 24.22
N LEU A 164 8.12 4.57 24.37
CA LEU A 164 8.16 3.41 25.26
C LEU A 164 8.07 2.12 24.46
N CYS A 165 8.84 1.12 24.86
CA CYS A 165 8.83 -0.24 24.33
C CYS A 165 8.00 -1.15 25.24
N GLY A 166 7.07 -1.92 24.67
CA GLY A 166 6.24 -2.83 25.45
C GLY A 166 5.64 -3.96 24.63
N THR A 167 5.20 -5.02 25.29
CA THR A 167 4.55 -6.18 24.68
C THR A 167 3.03 -6.04 24.80
N VAL A 168 2.30 -6.20 23.72
CA VAL A 168 0.83 -6.25 23.72
C VAL A 168 0.39 -7.50 24.47
N LEU A 169 -0.36 -7.32 25.56
CA LEU A 169 -0.94 -8.41 26.33
C LEU A 169 -2.35 -8.78 25.88
N SER A 170 -3.14 -7.78 25.46
CA SER A 170 -4.49 -8.02 24.95
C SER A 170 -5.01 -6.86 24.11
N ILE A 171 -5.75 -7.15 23.05
CA ILE A 171 -6.45 -6.15 22.24
C ILE A 171 -7.86 -5.99 22.79
N MET A 172 -8.24 -4.78 23.15
CA MET A 172 -9.57 -4.52 23.69
C MET A 172 -10.57 -4.23 22.56
N PRO A 173 -11.82 -4.69 22.68
CA PRO A 173 -12.85 -4.38 21.71
C PRO A 173 -13.07 -2.86 21.62
N GLU A 174 -13.42 -2.41 20.42
CA GLU A 174 -13.67 -1.00 20.10
C GLU A 174 -14.70 -0.39 21.06
N GLY A 175 -14.35 0.78 21.64
CA GLY A 175 -15.23 1.53 22.54
C GLY A 175 -16.44 2.15 21.83
N GLU A 176 -17.41 2.66 22.59
CA GLU A 176 -18.57 3.38 22.04
C GLU A 176 -18.19 4.65 21.24
N ASP A 177 -16.95 5.14 21.42
CA ASP A 177 -16.35 6.27 20.72
C ASP A 177 -15.58 5.87 19.44
N GLY A 178 -15.55 4.59 19.09
CA GLY A 178 -14.85 4.06 17.93
C GLY A 178 -13.33 3.90 18.14
N ALA A 179 -12.84 4.03 19.38
CA ALA A 179 -11.42 3.91 19.68
C ALA A 179 -11.06 2.49 20.13
N SER A 180 -10.11 1.87 19.43
CA SER A 180 -9.47 0.62 19.84
C SER A 180 -8.37 0.89 20.86
N ASN A 181 -8.29 0.04 21.88
CA ASN A 181 -7.29 0.17 22.94
C ASN A 181 -6.53 -1.14 23.12
N LEU A 182 -5.28 -1.04 23.55
CA LEU A 182 -4.39 -2.14 23.79
C LEU A 182 -4.06 -2.19 25.27
N LYS A 183 -3.91 -3.39 25.82
CA LYS A 183 -3.25 -3.59 27.10
C LYS A 183 -1.81 -3.96 26.81
N VAL A 184 -0.86 -3.19 27.31
CA VAL A 184 0.56 -3.31 26.97
C VAL A 184 1.38 -3.39 28.25
N GLN A 185 2.35 -4.32 28.29
CA GLN A 185 3.36 -4.37 29.34
C GLN A 185 4.62 -3.66 28.88
N PHE A 186 4.91 -2.49 29.45
CA PHE A 186 6.09 -1.72 29.10
C PHE A 186 7.34 -2.26 29.79
N TYR A 187 8.38 -2.54 28.99
CA TYR A 187 9.64 -3.08 29.49
C TYR A 187 10.81 -2.11 29.32
N GLY A 188 10.67 -1.00 28.60
CA GLY A 188 11.73 -0.02 28.47
C GLY A 188 11.33 1.27 27.78
N LYS A 189 12.28 2.19 27.73
CA LYS A 189 12.20 3.47 27.04
C LYS A 189 13.21 3.49 25.89
N VAL A 190 12.80 4.01 24.73
CA VAL A 190 13.72 4.24 23.61
C VAL A 190 14.65 5.39 23.99
N ASP A 191 15.96 5.14 23.89
CA ASP A 191 17.01 6.15 24.06
C ASP A 191 17.40 6.71 22.68
N GLU A 192 17.86 7.96 22.64
CA GLU A 192 18.46 8.54 21.44
C GLU A 192 19.82 7.87 21.21
N GLY A 193 19.79 6.70 20.55
CA GLY A 193 20.98 5.99 20.12
C GLY A 193 21.81 6.79 19.11
N ASP A 194 23.02 6.32 18.84
CA ASP A 194 23.93 6.96 17.90
C ASP A 194 23.39 6.80 16.46
N ALA A 195 22.65 7.82 15.99
CA ALA A 195 21.94 7.81 14.71
C ALA A 195 22.85 7.54 13.49
N GLU A 196 24.17 7.67 13.65
CA GLU A 196 25.17 7.37 12.62
C GLU A 196 25.28 5.86 12.29
N ASN A 197 24.90 4.96 13.21
CA ASN A 197 25.09 3.50 13.05
C ASN A 197 23.78 2.70 12.89
N GLY A 198 22.61 3.36 13.00
CA GLY A 198 21.32 2.69 12.89
C GLY A 198 20.97 1.77 14.08
N GLU A 199 21.66 1.90 15.21
CA GLU A 199 21.35 1.17 16.44
C GLU A 199 20.33 1.94 17.30
N PHE A 200 19.23 1.29 17.66
CA PHE A 200 18.25 1.83 18.61
C PHE A 200 18.73 1.53 20.04
N GLY A 201 18.93 2.58 20.85
CA GLY A 201 19.16 2.42 22.27
C GLY A 201 17.85 2.11 22.99
N MET A 202 17.84 1.16 23.92
CA MET A 202 16.69 0.91 24.79
C MET A 202 17.17 0.84 26.24
N GLN A 203 16.56 1.66 27.08
CA GLN A 203 16.78 1.65 28.52
C GLN A 203 15.67 0.81 29.18
N PRO A 204 15.98 -0.37 29.73
CA PRO A 204 14.97 -1.23 30.34
C PRO A 204 14.47 -0.66 31.67
N PHE A 205 13.20 -0.91 31.97
CA PHE A 205 12.59 -0.60 33.26
C PHE A 205 12.91 -1.68 34.29
N SER A 206 13.30 -1.26 35.49
CA SER A 206 13.59 -2.19 36.61
C SER A 206 12.34 -2.91 37.14
N ASP A 207 11.16 -2.37 36.85
CA ASP A 207 9.84 -2.79 37.31
C ASP A 207 8.92 -3.23 36.16
N ALA A 208 9.49 -3.61 35.00
CA ALA A 208 8.77 -3.96 33.78
C ALA A 208 7.58 -4.91 33.97
N ALA A 209 7.71 -5.89 34.88
CA ALA A 209 6.66 -6.89 35.15
C ALA A 209 5.34 -6.25 35.63
N ASP A 210 5.41 -5.11 36.32
CA ASP A 210 4.27 -4.44 36.95
C ASP A 210 3.72 -3.27 36.12
N ARG A 211 4.38 -2.92 35.00
CA ARG A 211 4.03 -1.76 34.16
C ARG A 211 3.08 -2.12 33.04
N VAL A 212 1.86 -2.50 33.42
CA VAL A 212 0.80 -2.83 32.49
C VAL A 212 -0.16 -1.64 32.36
N GLU A 213 -0.24 -1.09 31.15
CA GLU A 213 -1.04 0.11 30.87
C GLU A 213 -2.01 -0.15 29.70
N THR A 214 -3.13 0.57 29.72
CA THR A 214 -4.04 0.63 28.57
C THR A 214 -3.69 1.84 27.73
N VAL A 215 -3.41 1.64 26.45
CA VAL A 215 -3.04 2.70 25.51
C VAL A 215 -3.91 2.66 24.26
N PRO A 216 -4.21 3.81 23.64
CA PRO A 216 -4.92 3.82 22.36
C PRO A 216 -4.08 3.12 21.29
N GLU A 217 -4.71 2.35 20.42
CA GLU A 217 -4.04 1.69 19.30
C GLU A 217 -3.31 2.72 18.41
N GLN A 218 -3.90 3.90 18.19
CA GLN A 218 -3.26 4.98 17.42
C GLN A 218 -1.98 5.57 18.05
N SER A 219 -1.63 5.20 19.28
CA SER A 219 -0.38 5.65 19.91
C SER A 219 0.83 4.81 19.51
N VAL A 220 0.61 3.67 18.85
CA VAL A 220 1.67 2.80 18.35
C VAL A 220 2.39 3.47 17.20
N LEU A 221 3.70 3.62 17.36
CA LEU A 221 4.61 4.18 16.36
C LEU A 221 5.28 3.11 15.51
N GLN A 222 5.57 1.95 16.10
CA GLN A 222 6.38 0.92 15.47
C GLN A 222 6.14 -0.44 16.12
N LEU A 223 6.34 -1.52 15.37
CA LEU A 223 6.59 -2.86 15.91
C LEU A 223 8.11 -3.06 16.13
N ILE A 224 8.50 -3.66 17.25
CA ILE A 224 9.88 -4.00 17.62
C ILE A 224 10.06 -5.50 17.41
N GLY A 225 10.97 -5.91 16.54
CA GLY A 225 11.50 -7.28 16.60
C GLY A 225 10.55 -8.41 16.24
N ARG A 226 9.94 -8.39 15.05
CA ARG A 226 9.71 -9.68 14.38
C ARG A 226 11.08 -10.23 13.95
N GLU A 227 11.56 -11.28 14.60
CA GLU A 227 12.45 -12.22 13.90
C GLU A 227 11.66 -12.70 12.68
N ALA A 228 12.08 -12.28 11.49
CA ALA A 228 11.29 -12.26 10.26
C ALA A 228 10.94 -13.65 9.67
N LEU A 229 10.89 -14.74 10.44
CA LEU A 229 10.85 -16.08 9.85
C LEU A 229 9.95 -17.14 10.53
N GLN A 230 8.97 -16.79 11.37
CA GLN A 230 7.98 -17.79 11.83
C GLN A 230 6.55 -17.21 11.97
N ASP A 231 6.02 -16.61 10.91
CA ASP A 231 4.68 -16.02 10.97
C ASP A 231 3.98 -16.02 9.60
N GLU A 232 2.73 -16.52 9.56
CA GLU A 232 1.81 -16.46 8.40
C GLU A 232 1.74 -15.04 7.82
N ASP A 233 1.93 -14.03 8.66
CA ASP A 233 1.89 -12.60 8.32
C ASP A 233 3.16 -12.08 7.60
N ALA A 234 4.34 -12.71 7.79
CA ALA A 234 5.55 -12.35 7.04
C ALA A 234 5.38 -12.65 5.54
N CYS A 235 4.70 -13.75 5.24
CA CYS A 235 4.42 -14.16 3.87
C CYS A 235 3.43 -13.21 3.18
N ARG A 236 2.39 -12.73 3.88
CA ARG A 236 1.44 -11.74 3.33
C ARG A 236 2.11 -10.39 3.03
N SER A 237 3.05 -9.98 3.87
CA SER A 237 3.85 -8.78 3.64
C SER A 237 4.70 -8.85 2.38
N ILE A 238 5.39 -9.98 2.22
CA ILE A 238 6.26 -10.27 1.08
C ILE A 238 5.41 -10.34 -0.20
N LEU A 239 4.23 -10.96 -0.15
CA LEU A 239 3.28 -11.00 -1.27
C LEU A 239 2.71 -9.62 -1.62
N GLY A 240 2.76 -8.66 -0.70
CA GLY A 240 2.44 -7.24 -0.94
C GLY A 240 3.52 -6.48 -1.72
N ARG A 241 4.70 -7.07 -1.95
CA ARG A 241 5.79 -6.42 -2.71
C ARG A 241 5.58 -6.56 -4.21
N ALA A 242 5.71 -5.42 -4.89
CA ALA A 242 5.66 -5.29 -6.33
C ALA A 242 6.81 -4.38 -6.81
N PRO A 243 7.24 -4.48 -8.08
CA PRO A 243 8.33 -3.63 -8.61
C PRO A 243 7.98 -2.14 -8.62
N ARG A 244 6.69 -1.81 -8.53
CA ARG A 244 6.14 -0.45 -8.54
C ARG A 244 5.01 -0.36 -7.53
N ILE A 245 4.65 0.87 -7.16
CA ILE A 245 3.47 1.16 -6.37
C ILE A 245 2.24 0.88 -7.24
N VAL A 246 1.35 0.00 -6.80
CA VAL A 246 0.17 -0.43 -7.55
C VAL A 246 -1.07 -0.37 -6.68
N LEU A 247 -2.12 0.26 -7.21
CA LEU A 247 -3.48 0.22 -6.67
C LEU A 247 -4.32 -0.72 -7.53
N HIS A 248 -4.78 -1.82 -6.95
CA HIS A 248 -5.48 -2.90 -7.61
C HIS A 248 -6.98 -2.82 -7.34
N LEU A 249 -7.77 -2.60 -8.39
CA LEU A 249 -9.23 -2.52 -8.33
C LEU A 249 -9.87 -3.88 -8.56
N LEU A 250 -10.64 -4.33 -7.57
CA LEU A 250 -11.40 -5.58 -7.60
C LEU A 250 -12.88 -5.27 -7.44
N ARG A 251 -13.75 -5.87 -8.26
CA ARG A 251 -15.20 -5.76 -8.05
C ARG A 251 -15.58 -6.49 -6.77
N ALA A 252 -16.29 -5.81 -5.86
CA ALA A 252 -16.71 -6.39 -4.59
C ALA A 252 -17.56 -7.66 -4.79
N ALA A 253 -18.43 -7.67 -5.80
CA ALA A 253 -19.25 -8.83 -6.16
C ALA A 253 -18.43 -10.08 -6.55
N ASP A 254 -17.24 -9.91 -7.14
CA ASP A 254 -16.37 -11.03 -7.51
C ASP A 254 -15.66 -11.61 -6.29
N LEU A 255 -15.42 -10.79 -5.25
CA LEU A 255 -14.81 -11.21 -3.99
C LEU A 255 -15.78 -12.00 -3.11
N GLU A 256 -17.06 -11.60 -3.06
CA GLU A 256 -18.09 -12.33 -2.31
C GLU A 256 -18.35 -13.74 -2.87
N ALA A 257 -18.03 -13.97 -4.14
CA ALA A 257 -18.16 -15.27 -4.80
C ALA A 257 -16.98 -16.23 -4.52
N VAL A 258 -15.97 -15.79 -3.78
CA VAL A 258 -14.78 -16.60 -3.46
C VAL A 258 -15.10 -17.68 -2.43
N ASP A 259 -14.70 -18.91 -2.72
CA ASP A 259 -14.72 -20.01 -1.77
C ASP A 259 -13.63 -19.82 -0.69
N ASN A 260 -14.06 -19.52 0.54
CA ASN A 260 -13.20 -19.27 1.69
C ASN A 260 -12.26 -20.46 2.02
N GLN A 261 -12.66 -21.70 1.73
CA GLN A 261 -11.79 -22.86 1.98
C GLN A 261 -10.62 -22.91 1.00
N LYS A 262 -10.87 -22.57 -0.26
CA LYS A 262 -9.85 -22.50 -1.31
C LYS A 262 -8.91 -21.31 -1.09
N ALA A 263 -9.43 -20.20 -0.55
CA ALA A 263 -8.62 -19.05 -0.15
C ALA A 263 -7.64 -19.43 0.98
N PHE A 264 -8.10 -20.15 2.01
CA PHE A 264 -7.24 -20.60 3.12
C PHE A 264 -6.10 -21.51 2.66
N GLN A 265 -6.40 -22.54 1.85
CA GLN A 265 -5.37 -23.45 1.30
C GLN A 265 -4.35 -22.73 0.40
N THR A 266 -4.77 -21.66 -0.28
CA THR A 266 -3.88 -20.84 -1.08
C THR A 266 -2.90 -20.07 -0.19
N LEU A 267 -3.36 -19.58 0.96
CA LEU A 267 -2.54 -18.82 1.90
C LEU A 267 -1.44 -19.69 2.53
N GLU A 268 -1.81 -20.84 3.09
CA GLU A 268 -0.86 -21.82 3.67
C GLU A 268 0.21 -22.24 2.66
N ARG A 269 -0.19 -22.54 1.42
CA ARG A 269 0.75 -22.88 0.34
C ARG A 269 1.61 -21.70 -0.09
N ASN A 270 1.10 -20.47 -0.06
CA ASN A 270 1.88 -19.29 -0.39
C ASN A 270 2.95 -19.05 0.68
N GLU A 271 2.62 -19.27 1.94
CA GLU A 271 3.53 -19.19 3.08
C GLU A 271 4.70 -20.17 2.92
N GLU A 272 4.42 -21.45 2.70
CA GLU A 272 5.46 -22.47 2.48
C GLU A 272 6.41 -22.10 1.33
N VAL A 273 5.88 -21.52 0.24
CA VAL A 273 6.69 -21.13 -0.92
C VAL A 273 7.56 -19.91 -0.62
N VAL A 274 7.04 -18.93 0.11
CA VAL A 274 7.79 -17.73 0.49
C VAL A 274 8.86 -18.07 1.54
N GLU A 275 8.53 -18.89 2.54
CA GLU A 275 9.48 -19.38 3.54
C GLU A 275 10.62 -20.17 2.90
N ALA A 276 10.29 -21.09 1.98
CA ALA A 276 11.31 -21.88 1.27
C ALA A 276 12.19 -21.04 0.34
N MET A 277 11.64 -19.94 -0.21
CA MET A 277 12.38 -19.01 -1.06
C MET A 277 13.31 -18.09 -0.25
N GLY A 278 12.83 -17.62 0.90
CA GLY A 278 13.49 -16.59 1.69
C GLY A 278 13.25 -15.18 1.11
N GLU A 279 13.28 -14.20 2.00
CA GLU A 279 12.98 -12.80 1.70
C GLU A 279 13.92 -12.20 0.64
N GLU A 280 15.24 -12.41 0.78
CA GLU A 280 16.24 -11.86 -0.14
C GLU A 280 16.04 -12.30 -1.59
N GLU A 281 15.72 -13.59 -1.80
CA GLU A 281 15.47 -14.14 -3.13
C GLU A 281 14.14 -13.66 -3.70
N PHE A 282 13.10 -13.51 -2.86
CA PHE A 282 11.84 -12.93 -3.28
C PHE A 282 12.04 -11.48 -3.75
N ASP A 283 12.75 -10.67 -2.96
CA ASP A 283 13.06 -9.28 -3.31
C ASP A 283 13.88 -9.17 -4.58
N ARG A 284 14.89 -10.03 -4.73
CA ARG A 284 15.69 -10.10 -5.96
C ARG A 284 14.80 -10.34 -7.18
N ARG A 285 13.83 -11.25 -7.10
CA ARG A 285 12.90 -11.54 -8.22
C ARG A 285 11.93 -10.40 -8.49
N VAL A 286 11.44 -9.72 -7.46
CA VAL A 286 10.64 -8.50 -7.62
C VAL A 286 11.45 -7.42 -8.35
N GLN A 287 12.70 -7.19 -7.93
CA GLN A 287 13.57 -6.18 -8.53
C GLN A 287 13.95 -6.51 -9.99
N GLU A 288 14.11 -7.79 -10.34
CA GLU A 288 14.35 -8.24 -11.72
C GLU A 288 13.19 -7.91 -12.68
N CYS A 289 12.00 -7.61 -12.15
CA CYS A 289 10.86 -7.19 -12.95
C CYS A 289 10.95 -5.71 -13.42
N GLY A 290 11.70 -4.86 -12.70
CA GLY A 290 12.18 -3.54 -13.17
C GLY A 290 11.56 -2.28 -12.57
#